data_AF-A0A4V2T1W4-F1
#
_entry.id   AF-A0A4V2T1W4-F1
#
_cell.length_a   1.000
_cell.length_b   1.000
_cell.length_c   1.000
_cell.angle_alpha   90.00
_cell.angle_beta   90.00
_cell.angle_gamma   90.00
#
_symmetry.space_group_name_H-M   'P 1'
#
loop_
_entity.id
_entity.type
_entity.pdbx_description
1 polymer ?
#
loop_
_entity_poly.entity_id
_entity_poly.type
_entity_poly.pdbx_seq_one_letter_code
_entity_poly.pdbx_strand_id
1 'polypeptide(L)'
;MGVSKKIETAIGMGLATTFVLTVASLCSYLVERYILQPLDATFLRTLVFILVIAVVVQFTEMTINKTSPTLYRLLGIFLPLITTNCAVLGVALLNVNLAHNLTESVIYGFGASLGFSLVLVLFASLRERLAAADVPLPFCGASIALITAGLMSLAFMGFTGLVRL
;
A
#
# COMPACT_ATOMS: atom_id res chain seq x y z
N MET A 1 -10.17 1.41 -3.08
CA MET A 1 -11.48 1.75 -3.69
C MET A 1 -11.62 1.25 -5.13
N GLY A 2 -10.68 1.58 -6.03
CA GLY A 2 -10.77 1.16 -7.45
C GLY A 2 -10.63 -0.36 -7.67
N VAL A 3 -9.66 -0.99 -6.99
CA VAL A 3 -9.28 -2.41 -7.22
C VAL A 3 -9.87 -3.39 -6.21
N SER A 4 -10.69 -2.90 -5.29
CA SER A 4 -11.32 -3.68 -4.22
C SER A 4 -12.69 -4.26 -4.64
N LYS A 5 -12.96 -4.41 -5.94
CA LYS A 5 -14.25 -4.94 -6.42
C LYS A 5 -14.26 -6.46 -6.59
N LYS A 6 -13.10 -7.06 -6.86
CA LYS A 6 -12.91 -8.49 -7.03
C LYS A 6 -11.73 -8.95 -6.20
N ILE A 7 -11.83 -10.14 -5.61
CA ILE A 7 -10.73 -10.72 -4.83
C ILE A 7 -9.48 -10.97 -5.70
N GLU A 8 -9.64 -11.46 -6.93
CA GLU A 8 -8.51 -11.75 -7.84
C GLU A 8 -7.65 -10.50 -8.12
N THR A 9 -8.29 -9.37 -8.41
CA THR A 9 -7.59 -8.10 -8.67
C THR A 9 -6.98 -7.53 -7.39
N ALA A 10 -7.63 -7.75 -6.25
CA ALA A 10 -7.16 -7.33 -4.94
C ALA A 10 -5.88 -8.08 -4.52
N ILE A 11 -5.80 -9.39 -4.75
CA ILE A 11 -4.61 -10.20 -4.48
C ILE A 11 -3.45 -9.74 -5.36
N GLY A 12 -3.69 -9.53 -6.66
CA GLY A 12 -2.68 -9.04 -7.60
C GLY A 12 -2.11 -7.67 -7.19
N MET A 13 -2.97 -6.74 -6.80
CA MET A 13 -2.54 -5.45 -6.26
C MET A 13 -1.77 -5.60 -4.95
N GLY A 14 -2.26 -6.42 -4.02
CA GLY A 14 -1.64 -6.64 -2.72
C GLY A 14 -0.19 -7.10 -2.88
N LEU A 15 0.04 -8.13 -3.69
CA LEU A 15 1.38 -8.64 -3.98
C LEU A 15 2.28 -7.60 -4.65
N ALA A 16 1.76 -6.86 -5.63
CA ALA A 16 2.52 -5.79 -6.29
C ALA A 16 2.92 -4.69 -5.28
N THR A 17 1.99 -4.27 -4.41
CA THR A 17 2.27 -3.28 -3.37
C THR A 17 3.23 -3.80 -2.31
N THR A 18 3.18 -5.08 -1.96
CA THR A 18 4.15 -5.71 -1.04
C THR A 18 5.57 -5.62 -1.58
N PHE A 19 5.76 -5.95 -2.86
CA PHE A 19 7.05 -5.81 -3.50
C PHE A 19 7.52 -4.35 -3.52
N VAL A 20 6.66 -3.43 -3.96
CA VAL A 20 6.99 -2.00 -4.03
C VAL A 20 7.34 -1.43 -2.65
N LEU A 21 6.53 -1.67 -1.61
CA LEU A 21 6.80 -1.15 -0.27
C LEU A 21 8.11 -1.69 0.31
N THR A 22 8.37 -2.99 0.15
CA THR A 22 9.59 -3.60 0.71
C THR A 22 10.84 -2.99 0.10
N VAL A 23 10.86 -2.83 -1.23
CA VAL A 23 11.98 -2.19 -1.94
C VAL A 23 12.04 -0.70 -1.65
N ALA A 24 10.91 0.00 -1.62
CA ALA A 24 10.86 1.42 -1.30
C ALA A 24 11.35 1.71 0.12
N SER A 25 10.99 0.91 1.13
CA SER A 25 11.48 1.06 2.50
C SER A 25 13.00 0.89 2.60
N LEU A 26 13.56 -0.07 1.87
CA LEU A 26 15.02 -0.25 1.76
C LEU A 26 15.67 0.99 1.12
N CYS A 27 15.17 1.42 -0.04
CA CYS A 27 15.72 2.57 -0.76
C CYS A 27 15.58 3.87 0.03
N SER A 28 14.43 4.12 0.67
CA SER A 28 14.19 5.29 1.51
C SER A 28 15.15 5.34 2.70
N TYR A 29 15.46 4.20 3.34
CA TYR A 29 16.46 4.15 4.40
C TYR A 29 17.86 4.54 3.89
N LEU A 30 18.29 3.98 2.76
CA LEU A 30 19.59 4.30 2.16
C LEU A 30 19.68 5.79 1.77
N VAL A 31 18.63 6.32 1.15
CA VAL A 31 18.60 7.73 0.72
C VAL A 31 18.58 8.67 1.92
N GLU A 32 17.85 8.36 2.98
CA GLU A 32 17.86 9.17 4.19
C GLU A 32 19.26 9.20 4.83
N ARG A 33 19.86 8.02 5.04
CA ARG A 33 21.12 7.88 5.79
C ARG A 33 22.35 8.37 5.02
N TYR A 34 22.40 8.12 3.72
CA TYR A 34 23.58 8.40 2.89
C TYR A 34 23.47 9.69 2.07
N ILE A 35 22.27 10.26 1.89
CA ILE A 35 22.09 11.46 1.07
C ILE A 35 21.52 12.61 1.91
N LEU A 36 20.38 12.44 2.58
CA LEU A 36 19.72 13.57 3.24
C LEU A 36 20.44 14.01 4.51
N GLN A 37 20.86 13.07 5.36
CA GLN A 37 21.59 13.38 6.59
C GLN A 37 22.93 14.10 6.35
N PRO A 38 23.81 13.65 5.42
CA PRO A 38 25.09 14.35 5.21
C PRO A 38 24.97 15.69 4.48
N LEU A 39 23.87 15.93 3.75
CA LEU A 39 23.62 17.20 3.06
C LEU A 39 22.73 18.16 3.88
N ASP A 40 22.35 17.81 5.11
CA ASP A 40 21.37 18.55 5.94
C ASP A 40 20.06 18.89 5.21
N ALA A 41 19.66 18.03 4.26
CA ALA A 41 18.54 18.25 3.33
C ALA A 41 17.22 17.60 3.80
N THR A 42 17.07 17.40 5.11
CA THR A 42 15.94 16.66 5.71
C THR A 42 14.58 17.26 5.39
N PHE A 43 14.50 18.56 5.09
CA PHE A 43 13.25 19.23 4.68
C PHE A 43 12.71 18.74 3.33
N LEU A 44 13.54 18.14 2.47
CA LEU A 44 13.12 17.57 1.17
C LEU A 44 12.62 16.11 1.27
N ARG A 45 12.60 15.52 2.46
CA ARG A 45 12.32 14.08 2.68
C ARG A 45 11.09 13.57 1.93
N THR A 46 9.96 14.26 2.06
CA THR A 46 8.70 13.85 1.41
C THR A 46 8.83 13.82 -0.11
N LEU A 47 9.45 14.83 -0.72
CA LEU A 47 9.64 14.89 -2.17
C LEU A 47 10.56 13.77 -2.67
N VAL A 48 11.66 13.55 -1.95
CA VAL A 48 12.62 12.50 -2.30
C VAL A 48 11.99 11.11 -2.16
N PHE A 49 11.16 10.87 -1.13
CA PHE A 49 10.49 9.58 -0.98
C PHE A 49 9.44 9.33 -2.07
N ILE A 50 8.67 10.34 -2.47
CA ILE A 50 7.77 10.22 -3.63
C ILE A 50 8.55 9.84 -4.89
N LEU A 51 9.72 10.45 -5.12
CA LEU A 51 10.58 10.14 -6.26
C LEU A 51 11.10 8.69 -6.20
N VAL A 52 11.59 8.24 -5.03
CA VAL A 52 12.04 6.87 -4.83
C VAL A 52 10.91 5.87 -5.11
N ILE A 53 9.71 6.11 -4.57
CA ILE A 53 8.54 5.26 -4.81
C ILE A 53 8.18 5.26 -6.30
N ALA A 54 8.17 6.41 -6.96
CA ALA A 54 7.87 6.51 -8.39
C ALA A 54 8.81 5.66 -9.24
N VAL A 55 10.12 5.71 -8.97
CA VAL A 55 11.13 4.90 -9.67
C VAL A 55 10.89 3.41 -9.43
N VAL A 56 10.63 3.00 -8.19
CA VAL A 56 10.37 1.58 -7.84
C VAL A 56 9.08 1.06 -8.48
N VAL A 57 8.03 1.87 -8.50
CA VAL A 57 6.76 1.52 -9.16
C VAL A 57 6.97 1.40 -10.68
N GLN A 58 7.70 2.33 -11.30
CA GLN A 58 7.99 2.27 -12.73
C GLN A 58 8.79 1.02 -13.09
N PHE A 59 9.77 0.65 -12.26
CA PHE A 59 10.51 -0.59 -12.41
C PHE A 59 9.60 -1.83 -12.27
N THR A 60 8.68 -1.79 -11.32
CA THR A 60 7.71 -2.87 -11.09
C THR A 60 6.75 -3.02 -12.27
N GLU A 61 6.31 -1.91 -12.86
CA GLU A 61 5.48 -1.88 -14.06
C GLU A 61 6.15 -2.57 -15.24
N MET A 62 7.40 -2.21 -15.54
CA MET A 62 8.17 -2.85 -16.59
C MET A 62 8.38 -4.35 -16.33
N THR A 63 8.62 -4.72 -15.07
CA THR A 63 8.80 -6.12 -14.65
C THR A 63 7.52 -6.93 -14.82
N ILE A 64 6.36 -6.38 -14.43
CA ILE A 64 5.06 -7.06 -14.56
C ILE A 64 4.68 -7.20 -16.04
N ASN A 65 4.88 -6.17 -16.85
CA ASN A 65 4.60 -6.21 -18.29
C ASN A 65 5.40 -7.32 -18.99
N LYS A 66 6.66 -7.53 -18.58
CA LYS A 66 7.52 -8.56 -19.15
C LYS A 66 7.20 -9.97 -18.64
N THR A 67 6.85 -10.13 -17.36
CA THR A 67 6.67 -11.44 -16.74
C THR A 67 5.25 -11.99 -16.90
N SER A 68 4.23 -11.13 -16.86
CA SER A 68 2.82 -11.53 -16.97
C SER A 68 1.97 -10.46 -17.66
N PRO A 69 1.79 -10.54 -19.00
CA PRO A 69 0.98 -9.59 -19.76
C PRO A 69 -0.51 -9.64 -19.39
N THR A 70 -1.01 -10.78 -18.92
CA THR A 70 -2.37 -10.93 -18.39
C THR A 70 -2.59 -10.10 -17.13
N LEU A 71 -1.63 -10.13 -16.20
CA LEU A 71 -1.71 -9.31 -14.98
C LEU A 71 -1.58 -7.82 -15.32
N TYR A 72 -0.66 -7.46 -16.21
CA TYR A 72 -0.49 -6.09 -16.68
C TYR A 72 -1.75 -5.51 -17.32
N ARG A 73 -2.49 -6.30 -18.11
CA ARG A 73 -3.74 -5.86 -18.74
C ARG A 73 -4.86 -5.54 -17.73
N LEU A 74 -4.85 -6.22 -16.59
CA LEU A 74 -5.81 -5.99 -15.50
C LEU A 74 -5.38 -4.88 -14.55
N LEU A 75 -4.06 -4.76 -14.31
CA LEU A 75 -3.49 -3.96 -13.24
C LEU A 75 -2.83 -2.66 -13.72
N GLY A 76 -2.44 -2.56 -14.98
CA GLY A 76 -1.57 -1.49 -15.53
C GLY A 76 -2.06 -0.08 -15.23
N ILE A 77 -3.38 0.16 -15.29
CA ILE A 77 -3.98 1.46 -14.97
C ILE A 77 -3.82 1.80 -13.47
N PHE A 78 -3.74 0.80 -12.61
CA PHE A 78 -3.65 0.94 -11.15
C PHE A 78 -2.22 0.97 -10.62
N LEU A 79 -1.22 0.57 -11.40
CA LEU A 79 0.19 0.63 -10.96
C LEU A 79 0.64 2.06 -10.66
N PRO A 80 0.38 3.07 -11.52
CA PRO A 80 0.67 4.47 -11.19
C PRO A 80 -0.03 4.96 -9.93
N LEU A 81 -1.22 4.45 -9.61
CA LEU A 81 -1.93 4.78 -8.37
C LEU A 81 -1.23 4.29 -7.10
N ILE A 82 -0.26 3.37 -7.21
CA ILE A 82 0.57 2.96 -6.06
C ILE A 82 1.47 4.14 -5.61
N THR A 83 1.96 4.95 -6.54
CA THR A 83 2.87 6.08 -6.23
C THR A 83 2.22 7.15 -5.36
N THR A 84 0.93 7.40 -5.57
CA THR A 84 0.14 8.41 -4.85
C THR A 84 -0.64 7.81 -3.68
N ASN A 85 -0.35 6.56 -3.31
CA ASN A 85 -1.02 5.90 -2.22
C ASN A 85 -0.53 6.42 -0.85
N CYS A 86 -1.47 6.85 -0.01
CA CYS A 86 -1.17 7.39 1.31
C CYS A 86 -0.52 6.39 2.28
N ALA A 87 -0.85 5.10 2.19
CA ALA A 87 -0.25 4.08 3.03
C ALA A 87 1.22 3.83 2.62
N VAL A 88 1.52 3.82 1.32
CA VAL A 88 2.90 3.63 0.80
C VAL A 88 3.82 4.74 1.30
N LEU A 89 3.43 6.00 1.11
CA LEU A 89 4.20 7.15 1.59
C LEU A 89 4.29 7.18 3.13
N GLY A 90 3.18 6.88 3.81
CA GLY A 90 3.11 6.84 5.27
C GLY A 90 4.09 5.81 5.87
N VAL A 91 4.15 4.60 5.32
CA VAL A 91 5.09 3.56 5.77
C VAL A 91 6.54 3.99 5.55
N ALA A 92 6.87 4.61 4.41
CA ALA A 92 8.23 5.10 4.14
C ALA A 92 8.64 6.19 5.16
N LEU A 93 7.74 7.12 5.48
CA LEU A 93 7.98 8.16 6.48
C LEU A 93 8.10 7.58 7.90
N LEU A 94 7.20 6.68 8.30
CA LEU A 94 7.24 6.03 9.61
C LEU A 94 8.52 5.22 9.78
N ASN A 95 8.94 4.49 8.75
CA ASN A 95 10.15 3.68 8.78
C ASN A 95 11.38 4.48 9.21
N VAL A 96 11.51 5.70 8.68
CA VAL A 96 12.62 6.61 8.98
C VAL A 96 12.46 7.30 10.33
N ASN A 97 11.24 7.70 10.71
CA ASN A 97 10.99 8.34 12.00
C ASN A 97 11.22 7.39 13.19
N LEU A 98 10.97 6.10 13.03
CA LEU A 98 11.22 5.09 14.06
C LEU A 98 12.71 4.67 14.16
N ALA A 99 13.60 5.28 13.37
CA ALA A 99 15.06 5.06 13.43
C ALA A 99 15.51 3.60 13.30
N HIS A 100 14.77 2.79 12.54
CA HIS A 100 15.10 1.39 12.29
C HIS A 100 16.47 1.22 11.63
N ASN A 101 17.21 0.17 11.99
CA ASN A 101 18.37 -0.29 11.21
C ASN A 101 17.95 -0.75 9.80
N LEU A 102 18.91 -0.99 8.90
CA LEU A 102 18.62 -1.44 7.53
C LEU A 102 17.76 -2.73 7.51
N THR A 103 18.09 -3.70 8.37
CA THR A 103 17.36 -4.96 8.49
C THR A 103 15.95 -4.76 9.05
N GLU A 104 15.82 -3.97 10.12
CA GLU A 104 14.54 -3.61 10.72
C GLU A 104 13.65 -2.84 9.74
N SER A 105 14.25 -2.00 8.89
CA SER A 105 13.53 -1.22 7.87
C SER A 105 12.87 -2.10 6.82
N VAL A 106 13.58 -3.13 6.37
CA VAL A 106 13.05 -4.12 5.42
C VAL A 106 11.94 -4.94 6.06
N ILE A 107 12.14 -5.39 7.31
CA ILE A 107 11.15 -6.17 8.05
C ILE A 107 9.88 -5.33 8.31
N TYR A 108 10.05 -4.05 8.68
CA TYR A 108 8.95 -3.12 8.89
C TYR A 108 8.16 -2.86 7.61
N GLY A 109 8.85 -2.54 6.50
CA GLY A 109 8.23 -2.35 5.19
C GLY A 109 7.48 -3.60 4.71
N PHE A 110 8.09 -4.77 4.86
CA PHE A 110 7.46 -6.05 4.51
C PHE A 110 6.23 -6.32 5.37
N GLY A 111 6.33 -6.20 6.70
CA GLY A 111 5.23 -6.43 7.64
C GLY A 111 4.06 -5.47 7.43
N ALA A 112 4.34 -4.17 7.24
CA ALA A 112 3.33 -3.16 6.95
C ALA A 112 2.59 -3.46 5.63
N SER A 113 3.34 -3.92 4.62
CA SER A 113 2.75 -4.25 3.32
C SER A 113 1.91 -5.54 3.33
N LEU A 114 2.27 -6.53 4.15
CA LEU A 114 1.44 -7.71 4.38
C LEU A 114 0.12 -7.33 5.07
N GLY A 115 0.18 -6.45 6.08
CA GLY A 115 -1.01 -5.90 6.71
C GLY A 115 -1.92 -5.18 5.72
N PHE A 116 -1.34 -4.34 4.86
CA PHE A 116 -2.07 -3.67 3.78
C PHE A 116 -2.73 -4.66 2.81
N SER A 117 -1.97 -5.67 2.36
CA SER A 117 -2.50 -6.71 1.47
C SER A 117 -3.67 -7.48 2.10
N LEU A 118 -3.54 -7.84 3.38
CA LEU A 118 -4.59 -8.53 4.13
C LEU A 118 -5.86 -7.68 4.24
N VAL A 119 -5.73 -6.40 4.60
CA VAL A 119 -6.87 -5.47 4.67
C VAL A 119 -7.52 -5.30 3.30
N LEU A 120 -6.73 -5.22 2.23
CA LEU A 120 -7.24 -5.05 0.86
C LEU A 120 -8.04 -6.28 0.41
N VAL A 121 -7.55 -7.49 0.67
CA VAL A 121 -8.26 -8.74 0.35
C VAL A 121 -9.54 -8.90 1.17
N LEU A 122 -9.51 -8.60 2.48
CA LEU A 122 -10.71 -8.61 3.31
C LEU A 122 -11.75 -7.58 2.84
N PHE A 123 -11.30 -6.39 2.46
CA PHE A 123 -12.21 -5.37 1.95
C PHE A 123 -12.81 -5.76 0.59
N ALA A 124 -12.03 -6.40 -0.28
CA ALA A 124 -12.52 -6.92 -1.55
C ALA A 124 -13.54 -8.05 -1.36
N SER A 125 -13.31 -8.97 -0.42
CA SER A 125 -14.26 -10.06 -0.15
C SER A 125 -15.58 -9.55 0.44
N LEU A 126 -15.54 -8.57 1.34
CA LEU A 126 -16.74 -7.89 1.82
C LEU A 126 -17.49 -7.25 0.65
N ARG A 127 -16.79 -6.53 -0.22
CA ARG A 127 -17.42 -5.85 -1.38
C ARG A 127 -18.02 -6.82 -2.38
N GLU A 128 -17.40 -7.97 -2.61
CA GLU A 128 -17.91 -8.99 -3.51
C GLU A 128 -19.19 -9.63 -2.94
N ARG A 129 -19.25 -9.87 -1.62
CA ARG A 129 -20.48 -10.31 -0.95
C ARG A 129 -21.59 -9.27 -0.99
N LEU A 130 -21.26 -7.99 -0.77
CA LEU A 130 -22.25 -6.92 -0.84
C LEU A 130 -22.82 -6.70 -2.24
N ALA A 131 -22.07 -7.03 -3.30
CA ALA A 131 -22.56 -6.95 -4.66
C ALA A 131 -23.68 -7.97 -4.97
N ALA A 132 -23.72 -9.09 -4.22
CA ALA A 132 -24.77 -10.11 -4.32
C ALA A 132 -25.89 -9.91 -3.28
N ALA A 133 -25.81 -8.89 -2.44
CA ALA A 133 -26.80 -8.61 -1.41
C ALA A 133 -27.84 -7.57 -1.89
N ASP A 134 -29.03 -7.61 -1.31
CA ASP A 134 -30.08 -6.60 -1.57
C ASP A 134 -29.75 -5.28 -0.86
N VAL A 135 -28.95 -4.44 -1.54
CA VAL A 135 -28.63 -3.09 -1.11
C VAL A 135 -29.65 -2.11 -1.72
N PRO A 136 -30.24 -1.19 -0.93
CA PRO A 136 -31.14 -0.18 -1.48
C PRO A 136 -30.47 0.66 -2.56
N LEU A 137 -31.17 0.92 -3.67
CA LEU A 137 -30.67 1.67 -4.83
C LEU A 137 -29.87 2.95 -4.50
N PRO A 138 -30.27 3.79 -3.52
CA PRO A 138 -29.52 5.01 -3.17
C PRO A 138 -28.13 4.74 -2.55
N PHE A 139 -27.94 3.56 -1.94
CA PHE A 139 -26.71 3.19 -1.25
C PHE A 139 -25.75 2.36 -2.12
N CYS A 140 -26.20 1.91 -3.30
CA CYS A 140 -25.38 1.11 -4.19
C CYS A 140 -24.08 1.81 -4.62
N GLY A 141 -23.00 1.03 -4.76
CA GLY A 141 -21.72 1.53 -5.25
C GLY A 141 -20.80 2.09 -4.17
N ALA A 142 -20.42 3.36 -4.28
CA ALA A 142 -19.40 3.97 -3.42
C ALA A 142 -19.89 4.21 -1.98
N SER A 143 -21.18 4.54 -1.81
CA SER A 143 -21.78 4.86 -0.51
C SER A 143 -21.68 3.68 0.46
N ILE A 144 -22.15 2.50 0.04
CA ILE A 144 -22.05 1.30 0.87
C ILE A 144 -20.60 0.83 1.06
N ALA A 145 -19.72 1.07 0.08
CA ALA A 145 -18.29 0.79 0.22
C ALA A 145 -17.62 1.65 1.31
N LEU A 146 -18.04 2.91 1.48
CA LEU A 146 -17.55 3.77 2.55
C LEU A 146 -18.09 3.34 3.93
N ILE A 147 -19.37 2.97 4.00
CA ILE A 147 -19.98 2.46 5.24
C ILE A 147 -19.26 1.18 5.69
N THR A 148 -19.05 0.23 4.78
CA THR A 148 -18.32 -1.02 5.07
C THR A 148 -16.86 -0.76 5.44
N ALA A 149 -16.19 0.21 4.82
CA ALA A 149 -14.84 0.62 5.24
C ALA A 149 -14.82 1.17 6.67
N GLY A 150 -15.83 1.96 7.04
CA GLY A 150 -16.00 2.46 8.42
C GLY A 150 -16.22 1.35 9.43
N LEU A 151 -17.11 0.40 9.15
CA LEU A 151 -17.35 -0.78 9.99
C LEU A 151 -16.10 -1.65 10.12
N MET A 152 -15.37 -1.84 9.03
CA MET A 152 -14.09 -2.55 9.04
C MET A 152 -13.06 -1.83 9.92
N SER A 153 -12.96 -0.49 9.83
CA SER A 153 -12.08 0.32 10.69
C SER A 153 -12.39 0.12 12.18
N LEU A 154 -13.68 0.13 12.56
CA LEU A 154 -14.09 -0.15 13.95
C LEU A 154 -13.68 -1.55 14.41
N ALA A 155 -13.78 -2.56 13.55
CA ALA A 155 -13.29 -3.90 13.87
C ALA A 155 -11.77 -3.92 14.09
N PHE A 156 -10.99 -3.21 13.26
CA PHE A 156 -9.55 -3.12 13.43
C PHE A 156 -9.13 -2.28 14.65
N MET A 157 -9.94 -1.32 15.11
CA MET A 157 -9.69 -0.62 16.38
C MET A 157 -9.66 -1.58 17.58
N GLY A 158 -10.28 -2.77 17.49
CA GLY A 158 -10.16 -3.82 18.50
C GLY A 158 -8.72 -4.34 18.71
N PHE A 159 -7.81 -4.14 17.75
CA PHE A 159 -6.39 -4.46 17.90
C PHE A 159 -5.58 -3.34 18.55
N THR A 160 -6.18 -2.17 18.82
CA THR A 160 -5.49 -1.09 19.53
C THR A 160 -5.22 -1.52 20.97
N GLY A 161 -3.95 -1.42 21.41
CA GLY A 161 -3.52 -1.84 22.75
C GLY A 161 -3.03 -3.29 22.87
N LEU A 162 -2.99 -4.05 21.76
CA LEU A 162 -2.52 -5.45 21.76
C LEU A 162 -1.00 -5.57 21.97
N VAL A 163 -0.25 -4.54 21.59
CA VAL A 163 1.19 -4.40 21.88
C VAL A 163 1.41 -3.06 22.56
N ARG A 164 2.02 -3.06 23.75
CA ARG A 164 2.59 -1.84 24.34
C ARG A 164 3.96 -1.63 23.70
N LEU A 165 4.04 -0.65 22.81
CA LEU A 165 5.31 -0.06 22.36
C LEU A 165 5.93 0.75 23.50
#